data_AF-A0A937IFN1-F1
#
_entry.id   AF-A0A937IFN1-F1
#
_cell.length_a   1.000
_cell.length_b   1.000
_cell.length_c   1.000
_cell.angle_alpha   90.00
_cell.angle_beta   90.00
_cell.angle_gamma   90.00
#
_symmetry.space_group_name_H-M   'P 1'
#
loop_
_entity.id
_entity.type
_entity.pdbx_description
1 polymer ?
#
loop_
_entity_poly.entity_id
_entity_poly.type
_entity_poly.pdbx_seq_one_letter_code
_entity_poly.pdbx_strand_id
1 'polypeptide(L)' 'LRGLPERGISLNDLSNVIEEDIEKTLPFLDQKLITEDKKLEEQLTRLVKRVCSNEIGKKPEVTILISRLA' A
#
# COMPACT_ATOMS: atom_id res chain seq x y z
N LEU A 1 15.09 -16.45 7.08
CA LEU A 1 13.67 -16.34 6.68
C LEU A 1 13.59 -15.89 5.23
N ARG A 2 12.96 -16.70 4.35
CA ARG A 2 12.60 -16.29 2.99
C ARG A 2 11.15 -15.81 3.03
N GLY A 3 10.94 -14.51 2.83
CA GLY A 3 9.60 -13.88 2.93
C GLY A 3 9.69 -12.40 3.27
N LEU A 4 8.54 -11.73 3.27
CA LEU A 4 8.40 -10.40 3.86
C LEU A 4 8.59 -10.50 5.38
N PRO A 5 9.40 -9.64 5.99
CA PRO A 5 9.49 -9.55 7.45
C PRO A 5 8.17 -9.02 8.02
N GLU A 6 7.71 -9.61 9.13
CA GLU A 6 6.46 -9.22 9.80
C GLU A 6 6.58 -7.83 10.46
N ARG A 7 7.79 -7.44 10.87
CA ARG A 7 8.04 -6.17 11.56
C ARG A 7 9.01 -5.29 10.78
N GLY A 8 8.68 -4.00 10.73
CA GLY A 8 9.51 -2.96 10.12
C GLY A 8 10.56 -2.40 11.09
N ILE A 9 11.34 -1.43 10.61
CA ILE A 9 12.30 -0.65 11.40
C ILE A 9 11.59 0.11 12.53
N SER A 10 10.32 0.48 12.33
CA SER A 10 9.46 1.13 13.33
C SER A 10 9.07 0.24 14.52
N LEU A 11 9.47 -1.04 14.56
CA LEU A 11 9.04 -2.07 15.52
C LEU A 11 7.53 -2.40 15.48
N ASN A 12 6.78 -1.72 14.63
CA ASN A 12 5.39 -2.01 14.34
C ASN A 12 5.27 -3.14 13.31
N ASP A 13 4.12 -3.80 13.32
CA ASP A 13 3.79 -4.78 12.29
C ASP A 13 3.67 -4.06 10.94
N LEU A 14 4.31 -4.63 9.91
CA LEU A 14 4.39 -4.03 8.58
C LEU A 14 2.99 -3.82 7.97
N SER A 15 2.04 -4.71 8.29
CA SER A 15 0.63 -4.57 7.91
C SER A 15 0.04 -3.26 8.42
N ASN A 16 0.25 -2.94 9.70
CA ASN A 16 -0.34 -1.77 10.33
C ASN A 16 0.25 -0.48 9.74
N VAL A 17 1.55 -0.47 9.46
CA VAL A 17 2.21 0.68 8.83
C VAL A 17 1.67 0.90 7.41
N ILE A 18 1.47 -0.17 6.65
CA ILE A 18 0.88 -0.09 5.30
C ILE A 18 -0.57 0.43 5.37
N GLU A 19 -1.37 -0.08 6.30
CA GLU A 19 -2.77 0.35 6.49
C GLU A 19 -2.85 1.83 6.84
N GLU A 20 -2.05 2.30 7.81
CA GLU A 20 -2.02 3.72 8.18
C GLU A 20 -1.66 4.64 7.01
N ASP A 21 -0.68 4.27 6.18
CA ASP A 21 -0.28 5.09 5.03
C ASP A 21 -1.35 5.12 3.94
N ILE A 22 -2.07 4.00 3.75
CA ILE A 22 -3.22 3.93 2.86
C ILE A 22 -4.35 4.81 3.38
N GLU A 23 -4.71 4.73 4.67
CA GLU A 23 -5.74 5.56 5.29
C GLU A 23 -5.43 7.06 5.19
N LYS A 24 -4.16 7.45 5.35
CA LYS A 24 -3.72 8.84 5.19
C LYS A 24 -3.79 9.31 3.74
N THR A 25 -3.57 8.42 2.77
CA THR A 25 -3.51 8.77 1.35
C THR A 25 -4.88 8.78 0.68
N LEU A 26 -5.79 7.88 1.08
CA LEU A 26 -7.10 7.69 0.48
C LEU A 26 -7.97 8.97 0.39
N PRO A 27 -8.01 9.86 1.41
CA PRO A 27 -8.78 11.12 1.35
C PRO A 27 -8.28 12.11 0.30
N PHE A 28 -7.01 12.02 -0.09
CA PHE A 28 -6.38 12.93 -1.07
C PHE A 28 -6.41 12.38 -2.50
N LEU A 29 -6.88 11.15 -2.70
CA LEU A 29 -7.09 10.63 -4.04
C LEU A 29 -8.30 11.36 -4.64
N ASP A 30 -8.08 12.13 -5.70
CA ASP A 30 -9.13 12.86 -6.41
C ASP A 30 -10.34 11.94 -6.63
N GLN A 31 -11.56 12.45 -6.44
CA GLN A 31 -12.77 11.68 -6.73
C GLN A 31 -12.78 11.11 -8.17
N LYS A 32 -12.07 11.77 -9.10
CA LYS A 32 -11.84 11.29 -10.47
C LYS A 32 -10.91 10.07 -10.54
N LEU A 33 -9.89 9.99 -9.66
CA LEU A 33 -8.98 8.85 -9.54
C LEU A 33 -9.69 7.63 -8.95
N ILE A 34 -10.66 7.82 -8.05
CA ILE A 34 -11.45 6.73 -7.46
C ILE A 34 -12.30 6.03 -8.53
N THR A 35 -12.80 6.76 -9.53
CA THR A 35 -13.60 6.18 -10.62
C THR A 35 -12.76 5.37 -11.61
N GLU A 36 -11.44 5.58 -11.68
CA GLU A 36 -10.53 4.89 -12.59
C GLU A 36 -9.69 3.82 -11.87
N ASP A 37 -10.16 2.56 -11.86
CA ASP A 37 -9.51 1.44 -11.14
C ASP A 37 -8.03 1.27 -11.48
N LYS A 38 -7.67 1.40 -12.76
CA LYS A 38 -6.29 1.23 -13.22
C LYS A 38 -5.34 2.27 -12.60
N LYS A 39 -5.81 3.53 -12.47
CA LYS A 39 -5.00 4.59 -11.87
C LYS A 39 -4.91 4.41 -10.35
N LEU A 40 -6.02 4.00 -9.72
CA LEU A 40 -6.06 3.70 -8.30
C LEU A 40 -5.09 2.56 -7.95
N GLU A 41 -5.14 1.45 -8.70
CA GLU A 41 -4.24 0.31 -8.55
C GLU A 41 -2.78 0.72 -8.69
N GLU A 42 -2.44 1.52 -9.71
CA GLU A 42 -1.07 1.97 -9.93
C GLU A 42 -0.56 2.85 -8.79
N GLN A 43 -1.37 3.80 -8.31
CA GLN A 43 -0.97 4.68 -7.21
C GLN A 43 -0.80 3.92 -5.90
N LEU A 44 -1.74 3.03 -5.59
CA LEU A 44 -1.73 2.25 -4.36
C LEU A 44 -0.57 1.22 -4.38
N THR A 45 -0.27 0.62 -5.55
CA THR A 45 0.92 -0.24 -5.72
C THR A 45 2.21 0.53 -5.45
N ARG A 46 2.32 1.76 -5.96
CA ARG A 46 3.49 2.62 -5.73
C ARG A 46 3.61 3.01 -4.26
N LEU A 47 2.51 3.31 -3.59
CA LEU A 47 2.47 3.62 -2.16
C LEU A 47 2.99 2.43 -1.33
N VAL A 48 2.39 1.25 -1.48
CA VAL A 48 2.79 0.04 -0.73
C VAL A 48 4.26 -0.30 -0.95
N LYS A 49 4.76 -0.22 -2.19
CA LYS A 49 6.18 -0.46 -2.50
C LYS A 49 7.10 0.57 -1.86
N ARG A 50 6.68 1.83 -1.76
CA ARG A 50 7.45 2.89 -1.07
C ARG A 50 7.50 2.62 0.43
N VAL A 51 6.37 2.33 1.07
CA VAL A 51 6.29 2.01 2.50
C VAL A 51 7.17 0.81 2.82
N CYS A 52 7.05 -0.28 2.06
CA CYS A 52 7.91 -1.46 2.25
C CYS A 52 9.39 -1.12 2.02
N SER A 53 9.72 -0.33 1.00
CA SER A 53 11.11 0.07 0.77
C SER A 53 11.68 0.89 1.94
N ASN A 54 10.85 1.72 2.59
CA ASN A 54 11.26 2.55 3.72
C ASN A 54 11.36 1.73 5.02
N GLU A 55 10.38 0.87 5.29
CA GLU A 55 10.30 0.12 6.54
C GLU A 55 11.20 -1.11 6.57
N ILE A 56 11.40 -1.79 5.45
CA ILE A 56 12.08 -3.10 5.41
C ILE A 56 13.21 -3.15 4.38
N GLY A 57 13.46 -2.06 3.63
CA GLY A 57 14.52 -1.99 2.61
C GLY A 57 14.29 -2.91 1.40
N LYS A 58 13.10 -3.49 1.25
CA LYS A 58 12.76 -4.43 0.17
C LYS A 58 11.57 -3.94 -0.64
N LYS A 59 11.58 -4.24 -1.93
CA LYS A 59 10.46 -3.99 -2.86
C LYS A 59 9.73 -5.31 -3.14
N PRO A 60 8.60 -5.58 -2.46
CA PRO A 60 7.85 -6.79 -2.68
C PRO A 60 7.04 -6.75 -3.99
N GLU A 61 6.62 -7.93 -4.43
CA GLU A 61 5.53 -8.07 -5.39
C GLU A 61 4.20 -7.73 -4.68
N VAL A 62 3.38 -6.91 -5.33
CA VAL A 62 2.14 -6.39 -4.77
C VAL A 62 1.04 -6.63 -5.79
N THR A 63 -0.04 -7.28 -5.35
CA THR A 63 -1.25 -7.50 -6.13
C THR A 63 -2.40 -6.84 -5.39
N ILE A 64 -3.19 -6.03 -6.09
CA ILE A 64 -4.29 -5.28 -5.49
C ILE A 64 -5.60 -5.81 -6.06
N LEU A 65 -6.54 -6.10 -5.17
CA LEU A 65 -7.89 -6.50 -5.52
C LEU A 65 -8.86 -5.36 -5.20
N ILE A 66 -9.43 -4.73 -6.23
CA ILE A 66 -10.46 -3.71 -6.06
C ILE A 66 -11.82 -4.38 -6.22
N SER A 67 -12.59 -4.42 -5.14
CA SER A 67 -13.99 -4.88 -5.17
C SER A 67 -14.91 -3.68 -5.08
N ARG A 68 -15.70 -3.44 -6.13
CA ARG A 68 -16.75 -2.42 -6.12
C ARG A 68 -18.07 -3.05 -5.71
N LEU A 69 -18.73 -2.45 -4.74
CA LEU A 69 -20.12 -2.76 -4.42
C LEU A 69 -20.99 -2.02 -5.45
N ALA A 70 -21.53 -2.77 -6.40
CA ALA A 70 -22.49 -2.26 -7.39
C ALA A 70 -23.89 -2.13 -6.78
#